data_AF-A0A259DG23-F1
#
_entry.id   AF-A0A259DG23-F1
#
_cell.length_a   1.000
_cell.length_b   1.000
_cell.length_c   1.000
_cell.angle_alpha   90.00
_cell.angle_beta   90.00
_cell.angle_gamma   90.00
#
_symmetry.space_group_name_H-M   'P 1'
#
loop_
_entity.id
_entity.type
_entity.pdbx_description
1 polymer ?
#
loop_
_entity_poly.entity_id
_entity_poly.type
_entity_poly.pdbx_seq_one_letter_code
_entity_poly.pdbx_strand_id
1 'polypeptide(L)'
;MSIFRSFALLGFILITSNQSFAQAISKDYQKNCTREQVAEHQGIKGKALTEEDFTAYCTCQADFISKNASNREVNEILMNPKAKPEWLKTLELKAIRACITDPKMST
;
A
#
# COMPACT_ATOMS: atom_id res chain seq x y z
N MET A 1 35.23 -8.30 -27.02
CA MET A 1 34.38 -7.40 -26.22
C MET A 1 32.92 -7.62 -26.62
N SER A 2 32.20 -8.56 -26.03
CA SER A 2 30.76 -8.74 -26.39
C SER A 2 29.93 -9.41 -25.28
N ILE A 3 30.52 -10.33 -24.53
CA ILE A 3 29.78 -11.12 -23.53
C ILE A 3 29.45 -10.30 -22.25
N PHE A 4 30.37 -9.47 -21.77
CA PHE A 4 30.17 -8.62 -20.59
C PHE A 4 29.08 -7.55 -20.78
N ARG A 5 28.81 -7.13 -22.02
CA ARG A 5 27.80 -6.12 -22.34
C ARG A 5 26.38 -6.71 -22.29
N SER A 6 26.24 -8.00 -22.59
CA SER A 6 24.96 -8.73 -22.55
C SER A 6 24.50 -9.04 -21.12
N PHE A 7 25.42 -9.31 -20.19
CA PHE A 7 25.07 -9.55 -18.78
C PHE A 7 24.58 -8.27 -18.07
N ALA A 8 25.11 -7.10 -18.43
CA ALA A 8 24.65 -5.83 -17.88
C ALA A 8 23.20 -5.50 -18.28
N LEU A 9 22.76 -5.92 -19.48
CA LEU A 9 21.39 -5.72 -19.95
C LEU A 9 20.38 -6.63 -19.24
N LEU A 10 20.76 -7.88 -18.91
CA LEU A 10 19.91 -8.82 -18.18
C LEU A 10 19.66 -8.38 -16.72
N GLY A 11 20.65 -7.77 -16.06
CA GLY A 11 20.49 -7.23 -14.71
C GLY A 11 19.49 -6.06 -14.64
N PHE A 12 19.42 -5.25 -15.69
CA PHE A 12 18.54 -4.07 -15.71
C PHE A 12 17.04 -4.43 -15.84
N ILE A 13 16.71 -5.57 -16.47
CA ILE A 13 15.32 -6.02 -16.68
C ILE A 13 14.69 -6.54 -15.37
N LEU A 14 15.50 -7.12 -14.46
CA LEU A 14 15.01 -7.67 -13.19
C LEU A 14 14.65 -6.59 -12.16
N ILE A 15 15.23 -5.39 -12.28
CA ILE A 15 14.98 -4.28 -11.36
C ILE A 15 13.69 -3.54 -11.74
N THR A 16 13.38 -3.41 -13.03
CA THR A 16 12.19 -2.68 -13.50
C THR A 16 10.89 -3.49 -13.35
N SER A 17 10.97 -4.82 -13.34
CA SER A 17 9.79 -5.69 -13.22
C SER A 17 9.16 -5.67 -11.82
N ASN A 18 9.91 -5.34 -10.77
CA ASN A 18 9.35 -5.20 -9.41
C ASN A 18 8.64 -3.85 -9.19
N GLN A 19 8.95 -2.81 -9.98
CA GLN A 19 8.31 -1.50 -9.81
C GLN A 19 6.85 -1.51 -10.25
N SER A 20 6.46 -2.30 -11.26
CA SER A 20 5.07 -2.32 -11.72
C SER A 20 4.12 -2.90 -10.67
N PHE A 21 4.56 -3.87 -9.86
CA PHE A 21 3.75 -4.47 -8.80
C PHE A 21 3.53 -3.50 -7.62
N ALA A 22 4.58 -2.78 -7.20
CA ALA A 22 4.46 -1.73 -6.19
C ALA A 22 3.54 -0.59 -6.66
N GLN A 23 3.65 -0.22 -7.94
CA GLN A 23 2.80 0.80 -8.55
C GLN A 23 1.35 0.32 -8.75
N ALA A 24 1.13 -0.98 -8.95
CA ALA A 24 -0.20 -1.58 -9.11
C ALA A 24 -0.96 -1.72 -7.78
N ILE A 25 -0.29 -2.06 -6.67
CA ILE A 25 -0.95 -2.00 -5.34
C ILE A 25 -1.46 -0.58 -5.08
N SER A 26 -0.70 0.41 -5.51
CA SER A 26 -0.86 1.79 -5.04
C SER A 26 -2.25 2.39 -5.26
N LYS A 27 -3.00 2.07 -6.32
CA LYS A 27 -4.24 2.83 -6.62
C LYS A 27 -5.51 2.20 -6.09
N ASP A 28 -5.74 0.92 -6.37
CA ASP A 28 -6.99 0.26 -5.96
C ASP A 28 -7.00 -0.02 -4.45
N TYR A 29 -5.86 -0.44 -3.88
CA TYR A 29 -5.72 -0.58 -2.43
C TYR A 29 -5.89 0.75 -1.72
N GLN A 30 -5.22 1.82 -2.20
CA GLN A 30 -5.34 3.15 -1.61
C GLN A 30 -6.79 3.65 -1.63
N LYS A 31 -7.50 3.48 -2.74
CA LYS A 31 -8.90 3.86 -2.86
C LYS A 31 -9.82 3.06 -1.93
N ASN A 32 -9.52 1.76 -1.73
CA ASN A 32 -10.27 0.97 -0.76
C ASN A 32 -9.98 1.43 0.67
N CYS A 33 -8.71 1.68 1.00
CA CYS A 33 -8.28 2.22 2.27
C CYS A 33 -8.98 3.54 2.60
N THR A 34 -9.00 4.53 1.69
CA THR A 34 -9.63 5.83 1.98
C THR A 34 -11.12 5.69 2.26
N ARG A 35 -11.82 4.84 1.50
CA ARG A 35 -13.25 4.55 1.72
C ARG A 35 -13.51 3.87 3.06
N GLU A 36 -12.69 2.88 3.41
CA GLU A 36 -12.79 2.19 4.70
C GLU A 36 -12.52 3.14 5.85
N GLN A 37 -11.48 3.98 5.75
CA GLN A 37 -11.16 4.97 6.79
C GLN A 37 -12.28 6.00 6.98
N VAL A 38 -12.86 6.53 5.88
CA VAL A 38 -14.03 7.40 5.99
C VAL A 38 -15.19 6.68 6.68
N ALA A 39 -15.50 5.44 6.29
CA ALA A 39 -16.58 4.67 6.89
C ALA A 39 -16.35 4.37 8.38
N GLU A 40 -15.11 4.05 8.79
CA GLU A 40 -14.74 3.82 10.19
C GLU A 40 -14.84 5.08 11.04
N HIS A 41 -14.61 6.25 10.44
CA HIS A 41 -14.69 7.54 11.13
C HIS A 41 -16.03 8.25 10.96
N GLN A 42 -16.98 7.65 10.22
CA GLN A 42 -18.34 8.17 10.10
C GLN A 42 -19.03 8.17 11.48
N GLY A 43 -19.57 9.32 11.87
CA GLY A 43 -20.32 9.46 13.12
C GLY A 43 -19.48 9.92 14.33
N ILE A 44 -18.17 10.13 14.18
CA ILE A 44 -17.36 10.79 15.21
C ILE A 44 -17.79 12.27 15.29
N LYS A 45 -18.47 12.64 16.38
CA LYS A 45 -18.95 14.01 16.60
C LYS A 45 -17.82 15.03 16.46
N GLY A 46 -18.01 16.02 15.59
CA GLY A 46 -17.07 17.13 15.39
C GLY A 46 -15.92 16.84 14.42
N LYS A 47 -15.87 15.66 13.79
CA LYS A 47 -14.90 15.33 12.74
C LYS A 47 -15.63 14.86 11.47
N ALA A 48 -15.79 15.77 10.52
CA ALA A 48 -16.19 15.40 9.15
C ALA A 48 -14.92 15.11 8.35
N LEU A 49 -14.46 13.87 8.37
CA LEU A 49 -13.29 13.44 7.61
C LEU A 49 -13.71 12.94 6.23
N THR A 50 -12.98 13.35 5.20
CA THR A 50 -13.24 12.95 3.80
C THR A 50 -12.13 12.02 3.28
N GLU A 51 -12.29 11.49 2.06
CA GLU A 51 -11.26 10.63 1.46
C GLU A 51 -9.91 11.36 1.32
N GLU A 52 -9.95 12.67 1.10
CA GLU A 52 -8.76 13.53 1.01
C GLU A 52 -7.96 13.54 2.32
N ASP A 53 -8.63 13.55 3.47
CA ASP A 53 -7.95 13.51 4.78
C ASP A 53 -7.11 12.25 4.94
N PHE A 54 -7.58 11.10 4.42
CA PHE A 54 -6.89 9.83 4.55
C PHE A 54 -5.93 9.52 3.41
N THR A 55 -5.85 10.37 2.38
CA THR A 55 -5.05 10.08 1.18
C THR A 55 -3.57 9.91 1.51
N ALA A 56 -3.01 10.77 2.37
CA ALA A 56 -1.61 10.68 2.80
C ALA A 56 -1.33 9.41 3.62
N TYR A 57 -2.21 9.07 4.57
CA TYR A 57 -2.13 7.85 5.37
C TYR A 57 -2.20 6.60 4.49
N CYS A 58 -3.21 6.50 3.62
CA CYS A 58 -3.41 5.36 2.74
C CYS A 58 -2.30 5.20 1.69
N THR A 59 -1.68 6.32 1.26
CA THR A 59 -0.45 6.26 0.43
C THR A 59 0.69 5.62 1.20
N CYS A 60 0.95 6.10 2.43
CA CYS A 60 2.00 5.52 3.27
C CYS A 60 1.74 4.04 3.59
N GLN A 61 0.50 3.67 3.88
CA GLN A 61 0.13 2.29 4.15
C GLN A 61 0.36 1.38 2.94
N ALA A 62 -0.05 1.82 1.73
CA ALA A 62 0.20 1.09 0.49
C ALA A 62 1.70 0.89 0.22
N ASP A 63 2.51 1.93 0.45
CA ASP A 63 3.97 1.85 0.33
C ASP A 63 4.58 0.93 1.38
N PHE A 64 4.10 0.99 2.62
CA PHE A 64 4.57 0.15 3.71
C PHE A 64 4.30 -1.33 3.39
N ILE A 65 3.09 -1.66 2.94
CA ILE A 65 2.73 -3.02 2.56
C ILE A 65 3.58 -3.49 1.38
N SER A 66 3.71 -2.66 0.34
CA SER A 66 4.51 -3.01 -0.84
C SER A 66 5.98 -3.29 -0.52
N LYS A 67 6.54 -2.66 0.52
CA LYS A 67 7.93 -2.87 0.98
C LYS A 67 8.10 -4.06 1.92
N ASN A 68 7.04 -4.47 2.63
CA ASN A 68 7.12 -5.46 3.70
C ASN A 68 6.40 -6.78 3.39
N ALA A 69 5.59 -6.82 2.33
CA ALA A 69 4.93 -8.02 1.83
C ALA A 69 5.78 -8.73 0.76
N SER A 70 5.60 -10.03 0.63
CA SER A 70 6.13 -10.80 -0.49
C SER A 70 5.34 -10.53 -1.78
N ASN A 71 5.96 -10.78 -2.94
CA ASN A 71 5.28 -10.65 -4.23
C ASN A 71 4.00 -11.51 -4.33
N ARG A 72 3.95 -12.65 -3.63
CA ARG A 72 2.75 -13.51 -3.58
C ARG A 72 1.60 -12.82 -2.84
N GLU A 73 1.89 -12.26 -1.68
CA GLU A 73 0.95 -11.53 -0.84
C GLU A 73 0.45 -10.26 -1.55
N VAL A 74 1.35 -9.55 -2.24
CA VAL A 74 1.01 -8.42 -3.10
C VAL A 74 0.01 -8.83 -4.19
N ASN A 75 0.29 -9.92 -4.91
CA ASN A 75 -0.58 -10.42 -5.95
C ASN A 75 -1.94 -10.89 -5.42
N GLU A 76 -2.00 -11.43 -4.20
CA GLU A 76 -3.25 -11.83 -3.55
C GLU A 76 -4.21 -10.64 -3.39
N ILE A 77 -3.70 -9.50 -2.91
CA ILE A 77 -4.49 -8.28 -2.75
C ILE A 77 -4.85 -7.67 -4.11
N LEU A 78 -3.96 -7.72 -5.10
CA LEU A 78 -4.26 -7.22 -6.45
C LEU A 78 -5.41 -7.99 -7.11
N MET A 79 -5.44 -9.31 -6.94
CA MET A 79 -6.49 -10.16 -7.50
C MET A 79 -7.81 -10.04 -6.75
N ASN A 80 -7.76 -9.71 -5.45
CA ASN A 80 -8.94 -9.48 -4.63
C ASN A 80 -8.70 -8.30 -3.65
N PRO A 81 -8.95 -7.05 -4.07
CA PRO A 81 -8.67 -5.86 -3.25
C PRO A 81 -9.49 -5.76 -1.96
N LYS A 82 -10.56 -6.54 -1.85
CA LYS A 82 -11.41 -6.63 -0.64
C LYS A 82 -10.96 -7.74 0.31
N ALA A 83 -9.97 -8.55 -0.06
CA ALA A 83 -9.43 -9.58 0.81
C ALA A 83 -8.75 -8.93 2.03
N LYS A 84 -9.04 -9.46 3.21
CA LYS A 84 -8.39 -9.07 4.48
C LYS A 84 -7.67 -10.26 5.11
N PRO A 85 -6.63 -10.82 4.45
CA PRO A 85 -5.89 -11.94 5.01
C PRO A 85 -5.17 -11.54 6.31
N GLU A 86 -4.89 -12.50 7.18
CA GLU A 86 -4.29 -12.23 8.51
C GLU A 86 -2.90 -11.58 8.44
N TRP A 87 -2.13 -11.93 7.40
CA TRP A 87 -0.83 -11.29 7.15
C TRP A 87 -0.97 -9.79 6.86
N LEU A 88 -2.04 -9.40 6.14
CA LEU A 88 -2.32 -8.00 5.81
C LEU A 88 -2.63 -7.21 7.08
N LYS A 89 -3.53 -7.72 7.93
CA LYS A 89 -3.86 -7.08 9.22
C LYS A 89 -2.60 -6.82 10.06
N THR A 90 -1.66 -7.76 10.06
CA THR A 90 -0.39 -7.61 10.79
C THR A 90 0.46 -6.47 10.24
N LEU A 91 0.50 -6.29 8.91
CA LEU A 91 1.22 -5.17 8.29
C LEU A 91 0.47 -3.85 8.49
N GLU A 92 -0.86 -3.83 8.43
CA GLU A 92 -1.68 -2.64 8.68
C GLU A 92 -1.47 -2.12 10.11
N LEU A 93 -1.44 -3.00 11.13
CA LEU A 93 -1.13 -2.63 12.51
C LEU A 93 0.27 -2.00 12.67
N LYS A 94 1.25 -2.48 11.90
CA LYS A 94 2.60 -1.89 11.88
C LYS A 94 2.60 -0.55 11.14
N ALA A 95 1.87 -0.47 10.03
CA ALA A 95 1.73 0.73 9.22
C ALA A 95 1.07 1.86 10.00
N ILE A 96 0.08 1.60 10.86
CA ILE A 96 -0.54 2.59 11.75
C ILE A 96 0.53 3.40 12.50
N ARG A 97 1.51 2.72 13.12
CA ARG A 97 2.58 3.39 13.87
C ARG A 97 3.56 4.16 12.98
N ALA A 98 3.74 3.72 11.74
CA ALA A 98 4.66 4.33 10.79
C ALA A 98 4.04 5.47 9.97
N CYS A 99 2.71 5.45 9.79
CA CYS A 99 2.00 6.25 8.80
C CYS A 99 1.01 7.25 9.39
N ILE A 100 0.55 7.09 10.64
CA ILE A 100 -0.26 8.13 11.28
C ILE A 100 0.62 9.33 11.57
N THR A 101 0.34 10.44 10.89
CA THR A 101 1.02 11.72 11.08
C THR A 101 0.11 12.78 11.69
N ASP A 102 -1.21 12.58 11.66
CA ASP A 102 -2.21 13.50 12.20
C ASP A 102 -3.00 12.84 13.34
N PRO A 103 -2.99 13.42 14.56
CA PRO A 103 -3.79 12.93 15.68
C PRO A 103 -5.28 12.81 15.38
N LYS A 104 -5.82 13.59 14.43
CA LYS A 104 -7.23 13.53 14.06
C LYS A 104 -7.63 12.19 13.43
N MET A 105 -6.66 11.45 12.88
CA MET A 105 -6.81 10.13 12.24
C MET A 105 -6.64 8.97 13.23
N SER A 106 -6.31 9.25 14.49
CA SER A 106 -6.39 8.25 15.54
C SER A 106 -7.85 8.07 15.97
N THR A 107 -8.32 6.82 15.96
CA THR A 107 -9.64 6.37 16.40
C THR A 107 -9.68 6.16 17.91
#